data_AF-C0CXJ9-F1
#
_entry.id   AF-C0CXJ9-F1
#
_cell.length_a   1.000
_cell.length_b   1.000
_cell.length_c   1.000
_cell.angle_alpha   90.00
_cell.angle_beta   90.00
_cell.angle_gamma   90.00
#
_symmetry.space_group_name_H-M   'P 1'
#
loop_
_entity.id
_entity.type
_entity.pdbx_description
1 polymer ?
#
loop_
_entity_poly.entity_id
_entity_poly.type
_entity_poly.pdbx_seq_one_letter_code
_entity_poly.pdbx_strand_id
1 'polypeptide(L)'
;MALILFIMVFSGALKDVPVLKALDFNNMMGAFGVVKGAEGNFQGVGGVGAKDGFMVAFAQLPLLMLAMGIVELATKYRALLAAKVLFTPILKPLLGIPGAAGLTLVSSLNSSDGGAVMTADLYDRGYLTQDERTIFVGFQFAASGMIVATVTLLAMAPMLVVSPMFIMGILLLMKFVNGNLVRLAVKRRPSSDGENRDERAA
;
A
#
# COMPACT_ATOMS: atom_id res chain seq x y z
N MET A 1 -29.86 17.35 5.71
CA MET A 1 -28.53 18.00 5.85
C MET A 1 -27.49 17.44 4.87
N ALA A 2 -27.24 16.12 4.85
CA ALA A 2 -26.29 15.52 3.90
C ALA A 2 -26.62 15.78 2.41
N LEU A 3 -27.90 15.77 2.03
CA LEU A 3 -28.34 16.04 0.65
C LEU A 3 -27.98 17.46 0.17
N ILE A 4 -28.14 18.47 1.03
CA ILE A 4 -27.82 19.86 0.68
C ILE A 4 -26.32 20.00 0.46
N LEU A 5 -25.51 19.37 1.32
CA LEU A 5 -24.05 19.38 1.21
C LEU A 5 -23.59 18.65 -0.07
N PHE A 6 -24.21 17.51 -0.40
CA PHE A 6 -23.98 16.81 -1.66
C PHE A 6 -24.29 17.69 -2.89
N ILE A 7 -25.44 18.37 -2.91
CA ILE A 7 -25.80 19.30 -3.99
C ILE A 7 -24.78 20.43 -4.08
N MET A 8 -24.35 21.02 -2.95
CA MET A 8 -23.36 22.11 -2.96
C MET A 8 -22.02 21.66 -3.55
N VAL A 9 -21.53 20.47 -3.21
CA VAL A 9 -20.29 19.87 -3.73
C VAL A 9 -20.32 19.71 -5.26
N PHE A 10 -21.45 19.25 -5.82
CA PHE A 10 -21.57 18.98 -7.26
C PHE A 10 -22.01 20.20 -8.09
N SER A 11 -22.64 21.19 -7.47
CA SER A 11 -23.19 22.36 -8.17
C SER A 11 -22.15 23.35 -8.72
N GLY A 12 -20.89 23.28 -8.29
CA GLY A 12 -19.88 24.28 -8.64
C GLY A 12 -19.93 25.55 -7.77
N ALA A 13 -20.90 25.68 -6.85
CA ALA A 13 -21.10 26.87 -6.03
C ALA A 13 -19.92 27.13 -5.06
N LEU A 14 -19.12 26.11 -4.77
CA LEU A 14 -17.99 26.19 -3.84
C LEU A 14 -16.66 26.50 -4.56
N LYS A 15 -16.66 26.61 -5.90
CA LYS A 15 -15.46 26.69 -6.73
C LYS A 15 -14.52 27.85 -6.39
N ASP A 16 -15.05 29.00 -5.99
CA ASP A 16 -14.28 30.22 -5.72
C ASP A 16 -14.25 30.60 -4.23
N VAL A 17 -14.79 29.74 -3.35
CA VAL A 17 -14.81 29.98 -1.91
C VAL A 17 -13.49 29.48 -1.29
N PRO A 18 -12.64 30.33 -0.68
CA PRO A 18 -11.25 30.00 -0.35
C PRO A 18 -11.04 28.70 0.45
N VAL A 19 -11.89 28.43 1.45
CA VAL A 19 -11.78 27.23 2.31
C VAL A 19 -12.60 26.06 1.76
N LEU A 20 -13.72 26.34 1.09
CA LEU A 20 -14.64 25.32 0.58
C LEU A 20 -14.31 24.87 -0.84
N LYS A 21 -13.34 25.52 -1.50
CA LYS A 21 -12.85 25.19 -2.84
C LYS A 21 -12.38 23.74 -2.95
N ALA A 22 -11.79 23.21 -1.88
CA ALA A 22 -11.33 21.83 -1.80
C ALA A 22 -12.47 20.80 -1.80
N LEU A 23 -13.69 21.22 -1.44
CA LEU A 23 -14.89 20.38 -1.43
C LEU A 23 -15.70 20.52 -2.72
N ASP A 24 -15.27 21.35 -3.67
CA ASP A 24 -15.93 21.49 -4.96
C ASP A 24 -15.52 20.37 -5.92
N PHE A 25 -16.50 19.69 -6.52
CA PHE A 25 -16.25 18.57 -7.41
C PHE A 25 -15.35 18.95 -8.62
N ASN A 26 -15.50 20.16 -9.18
CA ASN A 26 -14.70 20.56 -10.34
C ASN A 26 -13.23 20.79 -9.97
N ASN A 27 -12.97 21.35 -8.79
CA ASN A 27 -11.59 21.50 -8.31
C ASN A 27 -10.98 20.16 -7.89
N MET A 28 -11.77 19.25 -7.31
CA MET A 28 -11.32 17.89 -7.01
C MET A 28 -11.02 17.09 -8.27
N MET A 29 -11.82 17.23 -9.33
CA MET A 29 -11.53 16.61 -10.63
C MET A 29 -10.19 17.07 -11.20
N GLY A 30 -9.93 18.38 -11.16
CA GLY A 30 -8.70 18.99 -11.64
C GLY A 30 -8.42 18.76 -13.13
N ALA A 31 -7.14 18.68 -13.49
CA ALA A 31 -6.67 18.62 -14.87
C ALA A 31 -5.52 17.61 -15.02
N PHE A 32 -5.40 17.04 -16.21
CA PHE A 32 -4.21 16.25 -16.58
C PHE A 32 -2.99 17.15 -16.73
N GLY A 33 -1.81 16.59 -16.45
CA GLY A 33 -0.55 17.26 -16.73
C GLY A 33 -0.32 17.40 -18.23
N VAL A 34 0.43 18.43 -18.62
CA VAL A 34 0.86 18.61 -20.01
C VAL A 34 2.18 17.87 -20.21
N VAL A 35 2.23 16.96 -21.18
CA VAL A 35 3.47 16.25 -21.55
C VAL A 35 4.39 17.21 -22.28
N LYS A 36 5.52 17.58 -21.66
CA LYS A 36 6.50 18.51 -22.24
C LYS A 36 7.56 17.74 -23.04
N GLY A 37 7.39 17.69 -24.36
CA GLY A 37 8.41 17.18 -25.29
C GLY A 37 8.78 15.71 -25.11
N ALA A 38 9.90 15.30 -25.71
CA ALA A 38 10.35 13.91 -25.74
C ALA A 38 10.90 13.38 -24.41
N GLU A 39 11.25 14.25 -23.46
CA GLU A 39 11.74 13.89 -22.12
C GLU A 39 10.62 13.81 -21.07
N GLY A 40 9.38 14.17 -21.43
CA GLY A 40 8.23 14.12 -20.54
C GLY A 40 7.73 12.69 -20.29
N ASN A 41 7.33 12.39 -19.06
CA ASN A 41 6.62 11.15 -18.75
C ASN A 41 5.12 11.28 -19.06
N PHE A 42 4.40 10.16 -19.05
CA PHE A 42 2.95 10.14 -19.33
C PHE A 42 2.11 10.87 -18.29
N GLN A 43 2.62 11.09 -17.08
CA GLN A 43 1.90 11.88 -16.07
C GLN A 43 1.82 13.37 -16.45
N GLY A 44 2.83 13.87 -17.17
CA GLY A 44 2.94 15.27 -17.55
C GLY A 44 3.25 16.17 -16.34
N VAL A 45 3.36 17.48 -16.59
CA VAL A 45 3.69 18.48 -15.55
C VAL A 45 2.52 19.43 -15.35
N GLY A 46 2.24 19.78 -14.09
CA GLY A 46 1.19 20.74 -13.72
C GLY A 46 -0.22 20.15 -13.62
N GLY A 47 -0.36 18.82 -13.65
CA GLY A 47 -1.61 18.15 -13.31
C GLY A 47 -1.92 18.29 -11.82
N VAL A 48 -3.21 18.39 -11.49
CA VAL A 48 -3.70 18.43 -10.10
C VAL A 48 -5.04 17.71 -9.99
N GLY A 49 -5.36 17.23 -8.78
CA GLY A 49 -6.64 16.59 -8.50
C GLY A 49 -6.74 15.15 -9.00
N ALA A 50 -7.97 14.66 -9.17
CA ALA A 50 -8.26 13.26 -9.48
C ALA A 50 -7.66 12.81 -10.81
N LYS A 51 -7.60 13.68 -11.82
CA LYS A 51 -7.00 13.36 -13.13
C LYS A 51 -5.50 13.10 -13.07
N ASP A 52 -4.76 13.87 -12.27
CA ASP A 52 -3.33 13.60 -12.03
C ASP A 52 -3.14 12.30 -11.24
N GLY A 53 -3.96 12.09 -10.19
CA GLY A 53 -3.97 10.83 -9.44
C GLY A 53 -4.26 9.61 -10.31
N PHE A 54 -5.15 9.74 -11.30
CA PHE A 54 -5.40 8.68 -12.29
C PHE A 54 -4.15 8.36 -13.11
N MET A 55 -3.38 9.36 -13.54
CA MET A 55 -2.15 9.13 -14.31
C MET A 55 -1.04 8.51 -13.45
N VAL A 56 -0.94 8.87 -12.17
CA VAL A 56 -0.05 8.20 -11.21
C VAL A 56 -0.42 6.73 -11.08
N ALA A 57 -1.70 6.42 -10.89
CA ALA A 57 -2.18 5.04 -10.81
C ALA A 57 -1.91 4.28 -12.12
N PHE A 58 -2.17 4.91 -13.27
CA PHE A 58 -1.93 4.31 -14.58
C PHE A 58 -0.45 3.97 -14.80
N ALA A 59 0.48 4.81 -14.31
CA ALA A 59 1.90 4.53 -14.35
C ALA A 59 2.31 3.34 -13.45
N GLN A 60 1.59 3.12 -12.33
CA GLN A 60 1.85 2.02 -11.40
C GLN A 60 1.26 0.68 -11.88
N LEU A 61 0.19 0.68 -12.68
CA LEU A 61 -0.52 -0.55 -13.10
C LEU A 61 0.41 -1.59 -13.77
N PRO A 62 1.23 -1.25 -14.80
CA PRO A 62 2.10 -2.23 -15.44
C PRO A 62 3.13 -2.84 -14.49
N LEU A 63 3.62 -2.06 -13.53
CA LEU A 63 4.57 -2.51 -12.53
C LEU A 63 3.96 -3.59 -11.62
N LEU A 64 2.70 -3.36 -11.18
CA LEU A 64 1.96 -4.34 -10.38
C LEU A 64 1.71 -5.63 -11.17
N MET A 65 1.32 -5.53 -12.44
CA MET A 65 1.11 -6.68 -13.32
C MET A 65 2.40 -7.50 -13.50
N LEU A 66 3.54 -6.83 -13.72
CA LEU A 66 4.83 -7.48 -13.85
C LEU A 66 5.24 -8.19 -12.54
N ALA A 67 5.08 -7.52 -11.40
CA ALA A 67 5.39 -8.09 -10.09
C ALA A 67 4.58 -9.37 -9.84
N MET A 68 3.27 -9.34 -10.12
CA MET A 68 2.40 -10.52 -10.02
C MET A 68 2.82 -11.64 -10.96
N GLY A 69 3.23 -11.32 -12.20
CA GLY A 69 3.79 -12.30 -13.12
C GLY A 69 5.06 -12.98 -12.59
N ILE A 70 5.96 -12.21 -11.97
CA ILE A 70 7.17 -12.75 -11.34
C ILE A 70 6.81 -13.65 -10.14
N VAL A 71 5.84 -13.27 -9.31
CA VAL A 71 5.34 -14.09 -8.20
C VAL A 71 4.75 -15.41 -8.70
N GLU A 72 3.99 -15.36 -9.79
CA GLU A 72 3.40 -16.55 -10.39
C GLU A 72 4.49 -17.52 -10.89
N LEU A 73 5.51 -17.01 -11.58
CA LEU A 73 6.67 -17.81 -11.98
C LEU A 73 7.40 -18.38 -10.75
N ALA A 74 7.70 -17.55 -9.75
CA ALA A 74 8.35 -17.96 -8.52
C ALA A 74 7.56 -19.07 -7.80
N THR A 75 6.23 -19.00 -7.82
CA THR A 75 5.33 -20.03 -7.28
C THR A 75 5.48 -21.35 -8.04
N LYS A 76 5.45 -21.31 -9.38
CA LYS A 76 5.65 -22.51 -10.23
C LYS A 76 7.00 -23.19 -9.99
N TYR A 77 8.05 -22.41 -9.77
CA TYR A 77 9.40 -22.94 -9.49
C TYR A 77 9.65 -23.28 -8.01
N ARG A 78 8.61 -23.38 -7.18
CA ARG A 78 8.71 -23.69 -5.74
C ARG A 78 9.53 -22.68 -4.93
N ALA A 79 9.79 -21.48 -5.46
CA ALA A 79 10.51 -20.43 -4.74
C ALA A 79 9.72 -19.91 -3.54
N LEU A 80 8.38 -20.00 -3.55
CA LEU A 80 7.56 -19.75 -2.34
C LEU A 80 7.88 -20.75 -1.21
N LEU A 81 8.25 -21.98 -1.54
CA LEU A 81 8.66 -22.98 -0.55
C LEU A 81 10.03 -22.63 0.04
N ALA A 82 10.96 -22.17 -0.80
CA ALA A 82 12.26 -21.67 -0.36
C ALA A 82 12.11 -20.42 0.53
N ALA A 83 11.27 -19.47 0.12
CA ALA A 83 10.91 -18.30 0.91
C ALA A 83 10.29 -18.71 2.26
N LYS A 84 9.41 -19.71 2.26
CA LYS A 84 8.86 -20.27 3.50
C LYS A 84 9.97 -20.76 4.42
N VAL A 85 10.92 -21.57 3.95
CA VAL A 85 12.01 -22.07 4.81
C VAL A 85 12.91 -20.94 5.31
N LEU A 86 13.24 -19.99 4.44
CA LEU A 86 14.15 -18.88 4.76
C LEU A 86 13.53 -17.86 5.73
N PHE A 87 12.28 -17.46 5.49
CA PHE A 87 11.64 -16.38 6.24
C PHE A 87 10.80 -16.85 7.43
N THR A 88 10.38 -18.13 7.49
CA THR A 88 9.64 -18.66 8.66
C THR A 88 10.37 -18.47 10.00
N PRO A 89 11.69 -18.70 10.13
CA PRO A 89 12.37 -18.51 11.42
C PRO A 89 12.38 -17.04 11.88
N ILE A 90 12.13 -16.08 10.98
CA ILE A 90 12.13 -14.65 11.29
C ILE A 90 10.69 -14.16 11.48
N LEU A 91 9.81 -14.41 10.52
CA LEU A 91 8.44 -13.85 10.49
C LEU A 91 7.50 -14.51 11.48
N LYS A 92 7.65 -15.81 11.72
CA LYS A 92 6.80 -16.53 12.66
C LYS A 92 6.97 -16.06 14.11
N PRO A 93 8.20 -15.89 14.65
CA PRO A 93 8.34 -15.32 15.99
C PRO A 93 7.98 -13.82 16.04
N LEU A 94 8.40 -13.02 15.06
CA LEU A 94 8.24 -11.55 15.12
C LEU A 94 6.80 -11.07 14.89
N LEU A 95 6.07 -11.70 13.97
CA LEU A 95 4.75 -11.25 13.54
C LEU A 95 3.68 -12.34 13.64
N GLY A 96 4.06 -13.61 13.80
CA GLY A 96 3.10 -14.72 13.86
C GLY A 96 2.58 -15.15 12.49
N ILE A 97 3.20 -14.70 11.40
CA ILE A 97 2.77 -14.98 10.01
C ILE A 97 3.67 -16.04 9.35
N PRO A 98 3.17 -16.78 8.34
CA PRO A 98 3.92 -17.80 7.65
C PRO A 98 5.04 -17.19 6.79
N GLY A 99 6.18 -17.89 6.68
CA GLY A 99 7.31 -17.45 5.86
C GLY A 99 7.01 -17.30 4.36
N ALA A 100 5.90 -17.88 3.88
CA ALA A 100 5.43 -17.68 2.51
C ALA A 100 5.14 -16.20 2.20
N ALA A 101 4.78 -15.41 3.22
CA ALA A 101 4.62 -13.96 3.12
C ALA A 101 5.94 -13.19 2.96
N GLY A 102 7.10 -13.86 3.07
CA GLY A 102 8.42 -13.23 2.99
C GLY A 102 8.73 -12.56 1.66
N LEU A 103 8.29 -13.13 0.54
CA LEU A 103 8.46 -12.49 -0.77
C LEU A 103 7.62 -11.21 -0.88
N THR A 104 6.38 -11.27 -0.37
CA THR A 104 5.48 -10.12 -0.29
C THR A 104 6.01 -9.05 0.67
N LEU A 105 6.69 -9.45 1.75
CA LEU A 105 7.32 -8.52 2.68
C LEU A 105 8.38 -7.67 1.96
N VAL A 106 9.27 -8.30 1.19
CA VAL A 106 10.31 -7.59 0.43
C VAL A 106 9.68 -6.62 -0.57
N SER A 107 8.65 -7.05 -1.31
CA SER A 107 7.92 -6.18 -2.22
C SER A 107 7.28 -4.99 -1.49
N SER A 108 6.68 -5.23 -0.32
CA SER A 108 6.02 -4.20 0.48
C SER A 108 6.93 -3.09 1.01
N LEU A 109 8.26 -3.32 1.04
CA LEU A 109 9.24 -2.29 1.41
C LEU A 109 9.45 -1.26 0.30
N ASN A 110 9.23 -1.65 -0.95
CA ASN A 110 9.37 -0.77 -2.12
C ASN A 110 8.03 -0.20 -2.61
N SER A 111 6.93 -0.92 -2.41
CA SER A 111 5.59 -0.45 -2.80
C SER A 111 4.53 -0.98 -1.83
N SER A 112 3.81 -0.08 -1.17
CA SER A 112 2.66 -0.42 -0.34
C SER A 112 1.56 -1.11 -1.15
N ASP A 113 1.30 -0.59 -2.35
CA ASP A 113 0.24 -1.08 -3.24
C ASP A 113 0.59 -2.48 -3.77
N GLY A 114 1.84 -2.68 -4.17
CA GLY A 114 2.36 -4.00 -4.56
C GLY A 114 2.29 -5.01 -3.43
N GLY A 115 2.67 -4.61 -2.21
CA GLY A 115 2.52 -5.42 -1.00
C GLY A 115 1.08 -5.83 -0.73
N ALA A 116 0.13 -4.91 -0.87
CA ALA A 116 -1.29 -5.18 -0.65
C ALA A 116 -1.87 -6.16 -1.68
N VAL A 117 -1.58 -5.97 -2.97
CA VAL A 117 -2.04 -6.87 -4.05
C VAL A 117 -1.47 -8.27 -3.87
N MET A 118 -0.16 -8.38 -3.60
CA MET A 118 0.48 -9.68 -3.36
C MET A 118 0.00 -10.34 -2.06
N THR A 119 -0.40 -9.56 -1.06
CA THR A 119 -0.99 -10.10 0.18
C THR A 119 -2.39 -10.64 -0.05
N ALA A 120 -3.19 -9.95 -0.87
CA ALA A 120 -4.52 -10.42 -1.27
C ALA A 120 -4.43 -11.74 -2.05
N ASP A 121 -3.51 -11.82 -3.01
CA ASP A 121 -3.28 -13.05 -3.79
C ASP A 121 -2.82 -14.23 -2.90
N LEU A 122 -1.90 -14.01 -1.94
CA LEU A 122 -1.52 -15.06 -0.99
C LEU A 122 -2.68 -15.53 -0.11
N TYR A 123 -3.57 -14.62 0.27
CA TYR A 123 -4.78 -14.96 1.02
C TYR A 123 -5.75 -15.78 0.16
N ASP A 124 -6.01 -15.36 -1.07
CA ASP A 124 -6.93 -16.05 -1.99
C ASP A 124 -6.42 -17.46 -2.37
N ARG A 125 -5.10 -17.66 -2.43
CA ARG A 125 -4.47 -18.97 -2.62
C ARG A 125 -4.41 -19.84 -1.34
N GLY A 126 -4.86 -19.32 -0.20
CA GLY A 126 -4.87 -20.05 1.08
C GLY A 126 -3.51 -20.17 1.77
N TYR A 127 -2.53 -19.34 1.42
CA TYR A 127 -1.24 -19.29 2.10
C TYR A 127 -1.25 -18.46 3.39
N LEU A 128 -2.28 -17.63 3.59
CA LEU A 128 -2.51 -16.79 4.76
C LEU A 128 -3.92 -16.99 5.29
N THR A 129 -4.09 -16.99 6.62
CA THR A 129 -5.41 -16.86 7.25
C THR A 129 -5.89 -15.40 7.26
N GLN A 130 -7.16 -15.14 7.58
CA GLN A 130 -7.66 -13.76 7.71
C GLN A 130 -6.94 -12.99 8.83
N ASP A 131 -6.68 -13.66 9.95
CA ASP A 131 -5.93 -13.10 11.06
C ASP A 131 -4.49 -12.76 10.67
N GLU A 132 -3.80 -13.68 9.99
CA GLU A 132 -2.43 -13.46 9.50
C GLU A 132 -2.37 -12.35 8.46
N ARG A 133 -3.35 -12.31 7.54
CA ARG A 133 -3.51 -11.22 6.57
C ARG A 133 -3.69 -9.88 7.27
N THR A 134 -4.56 -9.81 8.28
CA THR A 134 -4.84 -8.58 9.02
C THR A 134 -3.60 -8.05 9.72
N ILE A 135 -2.85 -8.94 10.39
CA ILE A 135 -1.57 -8.60 11.03
C ILE A 135 -0.56 -8.08 9.99
N PHE A 136 -0.47 -8.76 8.84
CA PHE A 136 0.49 -8.42 7.81
C PHE A 136 0.17 -7.09 7.12
N VAL A 137 -1.10 -6.84 6.81
CA VAL A 137 -1.57 -5.55 6.28
C VAL A 137 -1.28 -4.42 7.28
N GLY A 138 -1.54 -4.64 8.57
CA GLY A 138 -1.19 -3.68 9.63
C GLY A 138 0.30 -3.35 9.65
N PHE A 139 1.16 -4.37 9.54
CA PHE A 139 2.61 -4.17 9.44
C PHE A 139 3.02 -3.37 8.17
N GLN A 140 2.41 -3.67 7.01
CA GLN A 140 2.75 -3.03 5.74
C GLN A 140 2.38 -1.54 5.75
N PHE A 141 1.14 -1.20 6.08
CA PHE A 141 0.63 0.17 5.99
C PHE A 141 1.20 1.14 7.04
N ALA A 142 1.84 0.66 8.11
CA ALA A 142 2.38 1.50 9.18
C ALA A 142 3.45 2.51 8.72
N ALA A 143 4.26 2.18 7.70
CA ALA A 143 5.36 3.04 7.25
C ALA A 143 5.84 2.84 5.81
N SER A 144 5.22 1.98 4.99
CA SER A 144 5.76 1.66 3.65
C SER A 144 5.91 2.89 2.75
N GLY A 145 4.94 3.82 2.75
CA GLY A 145 5.06 5.06 1.98
C GLY A 145 6.19 5.99 2.45
N MET A 146 6.40 6.06 3.77
CA MET A 146 7.47 6.89 4.36
C MET A 146 8.85 6.31 4.06
N ILE A 147 8.99 4.97 4.03
CA ILE A 147 10.25 4.31 3.68
C ILE A 147 10.68 4.71 2.26
N VAL A 148 9.78 4.61 1.29
CA VAL A 148 10.06 5.01 -0.10
C VAL A 148 10.45 6.49 -0.17
N ALA A 149 9.71 7.36 0.52
CA ALA A 149 10.03 8.79 0.59
C ALA A 149 11.42 9.05 1.21
N THR A 150 11.81 8.33 2.27
CA THR A 150 13.14 8.49 2.88
C THR A 150 14.28 8.02 1.97
N VAL A 151 14.04 7.03 1.11
CA VAL A 151 15.02 6.62 0.08
C VAL A 151 15.17 7.72 -0.97
N THR A 152 14.08 8.34 -1.41
CA THR A 152 14.15 9.49 -2.33
C THR A 152 14.88 10.69 -1.72
N LEU A 153 14.72 10.92 -0.40
CA LEU A 153 15.45 11.95 0.33
C LEU A 153 16.96 11.68 0.46
N LEU A 154 17.41 10.44 0.28
CA LEU A 154 18.83 10.09 0.29
C LEU A 154 19.61 10.81 -0.82
N ALA A 155 18.97 11.08 -1.97
CA ALA A 155 19.56 11.89 -3.04
C ALA A 155 19.76 13.37 -2.61
N MET A 156 19.09 13.83 -1.55
CA MET A 156 19.23 15.16 -0.96
C MET A 156 20.02 15.13 0.36
N ALA A 157 20.70 14.03 0.67
CA ALA A 157 21.45 13.80 1.91
C ALA A 157 22.36 14.95 2.38
N PRO A 158 23.10 15.70 1.53
CA PRO A 158 23.97 16.78 2.02
C PRO A 158 23.21 17.98 2.64
N MET A 159 21.89 18.09 2.46
CA MET A 159 21.06 19.16 3.04
C MET A 159 20.32 18.74 4.31
N LEU A 160 20.39 17.46 4.72
CA LEU A 160 19.65 16.98 5.88
C LEU A 160 20.43 17.15 7.20
N VAL A 161 19.74 17.69 8.21
CA VAL A 161 20.22 17.81 9.60
C VAL A 161 20.27 16.46 10.30
N VAL A 162 19.45 15.50 9.87
CA VAL A 162 19.33 14.16 10.46
C VAL A 162 19.64 13.10 9.40
N SER A 163 20.46 12.11 9.76
CA SER A 163 20.80 11.02 8.84
C SER A 163 19.55 10.25 8.39
N PRO A 164 19.33 10.07 7.07
CA PRO A 164 18.22 9.28 6.54
C PRO A 164 18.16 7.85 7.10
N MET A 165 19.32 7.27 7.46
CA MET A 165 19.39 5.93 8.06
C MET A 165 18.77 5.87 9.46
N PHE A 166 18.83 6.97 10.22
CA PHE A 166 18.20 7.05 11.54
C PHE A 166 16.67 7.06 11.42
N ILE A 167 16.15 7.85 10.47
CA ILE A 167 14.70 7.91 10.17
C ILE A 167 14.22 6.53 9.69
N MET A 168 14.97 5.86 8.81
CA MET A 168 14.67 4.50 8.35
C MET A 168 14.58 3.51 9.52
N GLY A 169 15.50 3.58 10.48
CA GLY A 169 15.48 2.73 11.68
C GLY A 169 14.19 2.89 12.49
N ILE A 170 13.75 4.13 12.72
CA ILE A 170 12.48 4.42 13.43
C ILE A 170 11.28 3.89 12.66
N LEU A 171 11.24 4.09 11.34
CA LEU A 171 10.13 3.61 10.50
C LEU A 171 10.03 2.09 10.51
N LEU A 172 11.16 1.38 10.43
CA LEU A 172 11.18 -0.08 10.52
C LEU A 172 10.71 -0.57 11.90
N LEU A 173 11.19 0.05 12.99
CA LEU A 173 10.73 -0.26 14.35
C LEU A 173 9.21 -0.07 14.49
N MET A 174 8.68 1.04 13.96
CA MET A 174 7.26 1.35 14.03
C MET A 174 6.40 0.31 13.27
N LYS A 175 6.89 -0.23 12.14
CA LYS A 175 6.21 -1.36 11.46
C LYS A 175 6.08 -2.57 12.36
N PHE A 176 7.17 -2.97 13.03
CA PHE A 176 7.17 -4.12 13.95
C PHE A 176 6.26 -3.90 15.14
N VAL A 177 6.27 -2.69 15.73
CA VAL A 177 5.36 -2.33 16.83
C VAL A 177 3.91 -2.44 16.37
N ASN A 178 3.56 -1.87 15.21
CA ASN A 178 2.19 -1.90 14.71
C ASN A 178 1.72 -3.33 14.40
N GLY A 179 2.55 -4.14 13.74
CA GLY A 179 2.22 -5.54 13.47
C GLY A 179 1.94 -6.33 14.75
N ASN A 180 2.72 -6.10 15.82
CA ASN A 180 2.50 -6.75 17.11
C ASN A 180 1.28 -6.20 17.86
N LEU A 181 0.97 -4.91 17.74
CA LEU A 181 -0.28 -4.34 18.27
C LEU A 181 -1.51 -4.95 17.60
N VAL A 182 -1.50 -5.07 16.27
CA VAL A 182 -2.58 -5.70 15.51
C VAL A 182 -2.70 -7.18 15.88
N ARG A 183 -1.58 -7.90 16.04
CA ARG A 183 -1.59 -9.29 16.54
C ARG A 183 -2.27 -9.42 17.90
N LEU A 184 -2.02 -8.48 18.81
CA LEU A 184 -2.67 -8.42 20.13
C LEU A 184 -4.16 -8.11 20.03
N ALA A 185 -4.54 -7.20 19.13
CA ALA A 185 -5.93 -6.84 18.90
C ALA A 185 -6.74 -7.99 18.28
N VAL A 186 -6.16 -8.70 17.31
CA VAL A 186 -6.78 -9.87 16.66
C VAL A 186 -6.96 -11.01 17.67
N LYS A 187 -5.95 -11.30 18.51
CA LYS A 187 -6.08 -12.32 19.57
C LYS A 187 -7.19 -12.04 20.59
N ARG A 188 -7.60 -10.78 20.75
CA ARG A 188 -8.68 -10.37 21.65
C ARG A 188 -10.07 -10.41 21.00
N ARG A 189 -10.17 -10.59 19.69
CA ARG A 189 -11.46 -10.73 19.01
C ARG A 189 -11.96 -12.18 19.11
N PRO A 190 -13.28 -12.39 19.31
CA PRO A 190 -13.87 -13.70 19.10
C PRO A 190 -13.71 -14.09 17.62
N SER A 191 -13.23 -15.32 17.37
CA SER A 191 -12.95 -15.86 16.04
C SER A 191 -14.21 -15.84 15.17
N SER A 192 -14.22 -15.01 14.12
CA SER A 192 -15.24 -15.01 13.06
C SER A 192 -14.85 -15.89 11.87
N ASP A 193 -13.84 -16.73 12.02
CA ASP A 193 -13.25 -17.52 10.93
C ASP A 193 -14.15 -18.68 10.44
N GLY A 194 -15.24 -18.96 11.16
CA GLY A 194 -16.24 -19.95 10.76
C GLY A 194 -17.28 -19.45 9.75
N GLU A 195 -17.58 -18.15 9.71
CA GLU A 195 -18.75 -17.62 8.99
C GLU A 195 -18.43 -17.35 7.50
N ASN A 196 -17.21 -16.91 7.18
CA ASN A 196 -16.81 -16.56 5.81
C ASN A 196 -16.44 -17.76 4.92
N ARG A 197 -16.22 -18.95 5.49
CA ARG A 197 -15.92 -20.17 4.72
C ARG A 197 -17.18 -20.81 4.13
N ASP A 198 -18.30 -20.69 4.84
CA ASP A 198 -19.59 -21.23 4.38
C ASP A 198 -20.23 -20.34 3.31
N GLU A 199 -20.04 -19.01 3.36
CA GLU A 199 -20.52 -18.10 2.31
C GLU A 199 -19.74 -18.18 0.99
N ARG A 200 -18.48 -18.65 1.01
CA ARG A 200 -17.67 -18.84 -0.21
C ARG A 200 -17.84 -20.21 -0.84
N ALA A 201 -18.54 -21.13 -0.16
CA ALA A 201 -18.85 -22.47 -0.64
C ALA A 201 -20.31 -22.63 -1.12
N ALA A 202 -21.12 -21.57 -1.02
CA ALA A 202 -22.47 -21.44 -1.55
C ALA A 202 -22.48 -20.63 -2.85
#